data_AF-A0A9P9MH74-F1
#
_entry.id   AF-A0A9P9MH74-F1
#
_cell.length_a   1.000
_cell.length_b   1.000
_cell.length_c   1.000
_cell.angle_alpha   90.00
_cell.angle_beta   90.00
_cell.angle_gamma   90.00
#
_symmetry.space_group_name_H-M   'P 1'
#
loop_
_entity.id
_entity.type
_entity.pdbx_description
1 polymer ?
#
loop_
_entity_poly.entity_id
_entity_poly.type
_entity_poly.pdbx_seq_one_letter_code
_entity_poly.pdbx_strand_id
1 'polypeptide(L)' 'ILPLPDEVVAQIKSSTAIVSLTGVLLELLKNSLDAKAAKIDAAVDFARGACTVDDDGLGISPSAF' A
#
# COMPACT_ATOMS: atom_id res chain seq x y z
N ILE A 1 2.78 -32.25 -14.54
CA ILE A 1 2.53 -30.96 -13.84
C ILE A 1 1.42 -30.26 -14.63
N LEU A 2 0.33 -29.86 -13.98
CA LEU A 2 -0.79 -29.13 -14.59
C LEU A 2 -0.77 -27.66 -14.11
N PRO A 3 -1.21 -26.70 -14.94
CA PRO A 3 -1.29 -25.30 -14.54
C PRO A 3 -2.31 -25.11 -13.40
N LEU A 4 -2.05 -24.12 -12.55
CA LEU A 4 -2.98 -23.75 -11.47
C LEU A 4 -4.25 -23.12 -12.07
N PRO A 5 -5.41 -23.27 -11.40
CA PRO A 5 -6.63 -22.57 -11.78
C PRO A 5 -6.46 -21.05 -11.78
N ASP A 6 -7.13 -20.35 -12.70
CA ASP A 6 -6.98 -18.89 -12.88
C ASP A 6 -7.28 -18.08 -11.62
N GLU A 7 -8.25 -18.53 -10.82
CA GLU A 7 -8.59 -17.93 -9.52
C GLU A 7 -7.40 -17.97 -8.54
N VAL A 8 -6.70 -19.11 -8.50
CA VAL A 8 -5.51 -19.28 -7.66
C VAL A 8 -4.36 -18.42 -8.17
N VAL A 9 -4.21 -18.30 -9.49
CA VAL A 9 -3.21 -17.41 -10.11
C VAL A 9 -3.51 -15.94 -9.78
N ALA A 10 -4.77 -15.52 -9.83
CA ALA A 10 -5.19 -14.16 -9.48
C ALA A 10 -4.98 -13.88 -7.98
N GLN A 11 -5.31 -14.84 -7.12
CA GLN A 11 -5.09 -14.75 -5.68
C GLN A 11 -3.60 -14.67 -5.35
N ILE A 12 -2.78 -15.55 -5.93
CA ILE A 12 -1.32 -15.51 -5.77
C ILE A 12 -0.78 -14.15 -6.24
N LYS A 13 -1.14 -13.68 -7.44
CA LYS A 13 -0.73 -12.37 -7.94
C LYS A 13 -1.12 -11.23 -6.99
N SER A 14 -2.34 -11.25 -6.44
CA SER A 14 -2.80 -10.26 -5.46
C SER A 14 -2.00 -10.30 -4.15
N SER A 15 -1.59 -11.49 -3.71
CA SER A 15 -0.83 -11.70 -2.47
C SER A 15 0.68 -11.49 -2.62
N THR A 16 1.21 -11.53 -3.85
CA THR A 16 2.64 -11.33 -4.14
C THR A 16 3.03 -9.87 -4.42
N ALA A 17 2.05 -8.95 -4.59
CA ALA A 17 2.34 -7.55 -4.86
C ALA A 17 2.88 -6.79 -3.63
N ILE A 18 2.62 -7.30 -2.42
CA ILE A 18 3.11 -6.75 -1.16
C ILE A 18 4.09 -7.77 -0.53
N VAL A 19 5.35 -7.69 -0.94
CA VAL A 19 6.39 -8.63 -0.47
C VAL A 19 6.88 -8.26 0.94
N SER A 20 6.63 -7.03 1.40
CA SER A 20 6.88 -6.62 2.78
C SER A 20 5.97 -5.45 3.20
N LEU A 21 5.52 -5.46 4.45
CA LEU A 21 4.79 -4.34 5.06
C LEU A 21 5.63 -3.05 5.02
N THR A 22 6.94 -3.17 5.18
CA THR A 22 7.89 -2.06 5.05
C THR A 22 7.89 -1.46 3.65
N GLY A 23 7.78 -2.29 2.61
CA GLY A 23 7.68 -1.83 1.23
C GLY A 23 6.41 -1.02 0.99
N VAL A 24 5.27 -1.47 1.52
CA VAL A 24 4.00 -0.72 1.47
C VAL A 24 4.15 0.62 2.17
N LEU A 25 4.69 0.61 3.38
CA LEU A 25 4.88 1.83 4.15
C LEU A 25 5.74 2.85 3.38
N LEU A 26 6.82 2.39 2.72
CA LEU A 26 7.68 3.27 1.95
C LEU A 26 6.96 3.90 0.75
N GLU A 27 6.15 3.13 0.01
CA GLU A 27 5.38 3.67 -1.12
C GLU A 27 4.28 4.63 -0.65
N LEU A 28 3.63 4.37 0.48
CA LEU A 28 2.67 5.31 1.07
C LEU A 28 3.34 6.62 1.50
N LEU A 29 4.51 6.55 2.15
CA LEU A 29 5.28 7.74 2.53
C LEU A 29 5.72 8.55 1.30
N LYS A 30 6.12 7.89 0.20
CA LYS A 30 6.43 8.57 -1.06
C LYS A 30 5.23 9.31 -1.59
N ASN A 31 4.05 8.69 -1.61
CA ASN A 31 2.82 9.33 -2.06
C ASN A 31 2.49 10.59 -1.24
N SER A 32 2.62 10.53 0.09
CA SER A 32 2.41 11.69 0.96
C SER A 32 3.40 12.82 0.66
N LEU A 33 4.67 12.49 0.39
CA LEU A 33 5.69 13.48 0.00
C LEU A 33 5.41 14.09 -1.38
N ASP A 34 5.00 13.29 -2.35
CA ASP A 34 4.60 13.75 -3.69
C ASP A 34 3.37 14.67 -3.61
N ALA A 35 2.47 14.40 -2.66
CA ALA A 35 1.34 15.26 -2.31
C ALA A 35 1.74 16.52 -1.53
N LYS A 36 3.05 16.77 -1.31
CA LYS A 36 3.60 17.94 -0.60
C LYS A 36 3.14 18.05 0.86
N ALA A 37 2.92 16.92 1.53
CA ALA A 37 2.63 16.91 2.96
C ALA A 37 3.78 17.56 3.75
N ALA A 38 3.44 18.41 4.71
CA ALA A 38 4.37 19.00 5.67
C ALA A 38 4.44 18.16 6.95
N LYS A 39 3.39 17.40 7.25
CA LYS A 39 3.29 16.47 8.36
C LYS A 39 2.74 15.13 7.88
N ILE A 40 3.39 14.05 8.31
CA ILE A 40 2.97 12.68 8.04
C ILE A 40 3.00 11.92 9.36
N ASP A 41 1.86 11.35 9.75
CA ASP A 41 1.72 10.45 10.90
C ASP A 41 1.61 9.01 10.38
N ALA A 42 2.54 8.15 10.77
CA ALA A 42 2.57 6.75 10.34
C ALA A 42 2.53 5.80 11.54
N ALA A 43 1.63 4.82 11.49
CA ALA A 43 1.54 3.74 12.48
C ALA A 43 1.70 2.38 11.79
N VAL A 44 2.44 1.48 12.42
CA VAL A 44 2.72 0.15 11.88
C VAL A 44 2.44 -0.90 12.95
N ASP A 45 1.60 -1.86 12.61
CA ASP A 45 1.35 -3.05 13.41
C ASP A 45 1.92 -4.26 12.67
N PHE A 46 3.16 -4.61 13.03
CA PHE A 46 3.85 -5.78 12.48
C PHE A 46 3.20 -7.11 12.88
N ALA A 47 2.52 -7.17 14.02
CA ALA A 47 1.85 -8.39 14.47
C ALA A 47 0.61 -8.69 13.61
N ARG A 48 -0.08 -7.64 13.16
CA ARG A 48 -1.27 -7.74 12.30
C ARG A 48 -0.97 -7.59 10.81
N GLY A 49 0.27 -7.25 10.46
CA GLY A 49 0.66 -7.02 9.06
C GLY A 49 0.00 -5.78 8.46
N ALA A 50 -0.26 -4.74 9.26
CA ALA A 50 -1.03 -3.57 8.86
C ALA A 50 -0.25 -2.27 9.12
N CYS A 51 -0.54 -1.23 8.33
CA CYS A 51 -0.04 0.12 8.60
C CYS A 51 -1.09 1.16 8.19
N THR A 52 -1.00 2.34 8.80
CA THR A 52 -1.77 3.53 8.45
C THR A 52 -0.80 4.69 8.24
N VAL A 53 -1.08 5.52 7.23
CA VAL A 53 -0.34 6.74 6.92
C VAL A 53 -1.37 7.83 6.72
N ASP A 54 -1.33 8.84 7.59
CA ASP A 54 -2.17 10.04 7.53
C ASP A 54 -1.27 11.23 7.22
N ASP A 55 -1.65 12.05 6.24
CA ASP A 55 -0.87 13.21 5.82
C ASP A 55 -1.74 14.45 5.59
N ASP A 56 -1.09 15.62 5.60
CA ASP A 56 -1.71 16.93 5.32
C ASP A 56 -1.41 17.44 3.91
N GLY A 57 -1.15 16.52 2.97
CA GLY A 57 -0.87 16.83 1.57
C GLY A 57 -2.09 17.31 0.79
N LEU A 58 -1.90 17.52 -0.52
CA LEU A 58 -2.92 18.00 -1.45
C LEU A 58 -4.12 17.03 -1.61
N GLY A 59 -3.98 15.79 -1.14
CA GLY A 59 -4.99 14.74 -1.28
C GLY A 59 -5.12 14.21 -2.71
N ILE A 60 -6.17 13.42 -2.94
CA ILE A 60 -6.50 12.83 -4.24
C ILE A 60 -7.71 13.58 -4.82
N SER A 61 -7.65 13.90 -6.12
CA SER A 61 -8.76 14.57 -6.81
C SER A 61 -10.02 13.70 -6.82
N PRO A 62 -11.23 14.27 -6.65
CA PRO A 62 -12.50 13.54 -6.79
C PRO A 62 -12.68 12.71 -8.05
N SER A 63 -12.06 13.12 -9.14
CA SER A 63 -12.08 12.42 -10.42
C SER A 63 -11.21 11.17 -10.47
N ALA A 64 -10.38 10.93 -9.45
CA ALA A 64 -9.40 9.84 -9.37
C ALA A 64 -9.70 8.86 -8.22
N PHE A 65 -10.87 8.99 -7.58
CA PHE A 65 -11.39 8.02 -6.62
C PHE A 65 -12.06 6.83 -7.30
#